data_AF-A0A3D4EB70-F1
#
_entry.id   AF-A0A3D4EB70-F1
#
_cell.length_a   1.000
_cell.length_b   1.000
_cell.length_c   1.000
_cell.angle_alpha   90.00
_cell.angle_beta   90.00
_cell.angle_gamma   90.00
#
_symmetry.space_group_name_H-M   'P 1'
#
loop_
_entity.id
_entity.type
_entity.pdbx_description
1 polymer ?
#
loop_
_entity_poly.entity_id
_entity_poly.type
_entity_poly.pdbx_seq_one_letter_code
_entity_poly.pdbx_strand_id
1 'polypeptide(L)'
;EGANFIVGPFFNPEIAELCNRRLVPYIPGCGSVTEVGNAQAAGCDICKVFPGDVLGPSFVKSVKAPMPWTQVLVTGGVKPEEENIRAWFKAGASCVGMGSNLFPKDVIKARNWAAITKLCCDSLAIIAEARE
;
A
#
# COMPACT_ATOMS: atom_id res chain seq x y z
N GLU A 1 14.74 14.36 14.29
CA GLU A 1 14.11 13.10 13.87
C GLU A 1 12.62 13.32 13.68
N GLY A 2 11.99 12.58 12.77
CA GLY A 2 10.56 12.69 12.47
C GLY A 2 10.15 11.70 11.38
N ALA A 3 8.85 11.52 11.16
CA ALA A 3 8.34 10.65 10.11
C ALA A 3 8.66 11.22 8.72
N ASN A 4 9.10 10.35 7.80
CA ASN A 4 9.34 10.75 6.40
C ASN A 4 8.07 10.81 5.56
N PHE A 5 6.97 10.18 6.01
CA PHE A 5 5.67 10.17 5.36
C PHE A 5 4.59 9.78 6.37
N ILE A 6 3.33 10.07 6.04
CA ILE A 6 2.14 9.73 6.82
C ILE A 6 1.28 8.75 6.02
N VAL A 7 0.72 7.73 6.68
CA VAL A 7 -0.23 6.79 6.07
C VAL A 7 -1.53 6.80 6.86
N GLY A 8 -2.65 7.02 6.18
CA GLY A 8 -3.98 7.02 6.79
C GLY A 8 -4.79 5.77 6.46
N PRO A 9 -5.79 5.40 7.28
CA PRO A 9 -6.78 4.39 6.91
C PRO A 9 -7.88 4.94 5.97
N PHE A 10 -8.05 6.27 5.91
CA PHE A 10 -8.99 6.98 5.03
C PHE A 10 -8.39 8.33 4.59
N PHE A 11 -9.04 9.03 3.66
CA PHE A 11 -8.67 10.36 3.21
C PHE A 11 -9.26 11.44 4.12
N ASN A 12 -8.40 12.33 4.63
CA ASN A 12 -8.82 13.54 5.34
C ASN A 12 -8.14 14.77 4.69
N PRO A 13 -8.90 15.74 4.15
CA PRO A 13 -8.35 16.92 3.50
C PRO A 13 -7.54 17.81 4.45
N GLU A 14 -7.90 17.88 5.75
CA GLU A 14 -7.16 18.67 6.74
C GLU A 14 -5.75 18.09 7.00
N ILE A 15 -5.63 16.75 6.96
CA ILE A 15 -4.32 16.08 7.06
C ILE A 15 -3.50 16.37 5.81
N ALA A 16 -4.10 16.31 4.62
CA ALA A 16 -3.43 16.61 3.37
C ALA A 16 -2.88 18.04 3.35
N GLU A 17 -3.69 19.04 3.73
CA GLU A 17 -3.26 20.43 3.81
C GLU A 17 -2.07 20.59 4.77
N LEU A 18 -2.15 20.01 5.97
CA LEU A 18 -1.08 20.08 6.95
C LEU A 18 0.22 19.44 6.43
N CYS A 19 0.12 18.24 5.85
CA CYS A 19 1.25 17.49 5.32
C CYS A 19 1.94 18.24 4.17
N ASN A 20 1.15 18.79 3.24
CA ASN A 20 1.65 19.60 2.13
C ASN A 20 2.40 20.85 2.62
N ARG A 21 1.87 21.58 3.61
CA ARG A 21 2.54 22.74 4.20
C ARG A 21 3.86 22.41 4.89
N ARG A 22 4.05 21.15 5.28
CA ARG A 22 5.26 20.66 5.96
C ARG A 22 6.18 19.87 5.04
N LEU A 23 5.85 19.75 3.76
CA LEU A 23 6.59 18.96 2.77
C LEU A 23 6.77 17.50 3.22
N VAL A 24 5.75 16.94 3.87
CA VAL A 24 5.72 15.53 4.29
C VAL A 24 4.68 14.82 3.42
N PRO A 25 5.06 13.77 2.65
CA PRO A 25 4.10 12.99 1.87
C PRO A 25 3.00 12.36 2.72
N TYR A 26 1.76 12.43 2.24
CA TYR A 26 0.60 11.76 2.83
C TYR A 26 0.02 10.74 1.87
N ILE A 27 -0.16 9.52 2.36
CA ILE A 27 -0.71 8.38 1.63
C ILE A 27 -2.05 8.00 2.29
N PRO A 28 -3.17 8.67 1.92
CA PRO A 28 -4.49 8.39 2.49
C PRO A 28 -5.05 7.05 2.03
N GLY A 29 -5.88 6.44 2.88
CA GLY A 29 -6.71 5.30 2.48
C GLY A 29 -7.89 5.73 1.61
N CYS A 30 -8.21 4.96 0.57
CA CYS A 30 -9.32 5.19 -0.33
C CYS A 30 -10.02 3.85 -0.61
N GLY A 31 -11.34 3.82 -0.44
CA GLY A 31 -12.20 2.67 -0.73
C GLY A 31 -13.08 2.85 -1.97
N SER A 32 -13.00 4.01 -2.63
CA SER A 32 -13.79 4.37 -3.80
C SER A 32 -13.02 5.23 -4.79
N VAL A 33 -13.47 5.28 -6.05
CA VAL A 33 -12.91 6.14 -7.10
C VAL A 33 -13.03 7.63 -6.73
N THR A 34 -14.12 8.02 -6.08
CA THR A 34 -14.32 9.40 -5.59
C THR A 34 -13.27 9.79 -4.56
N GLU A 35 -12.98 8.93 -3.59
CA GLU A 35 -11.96 9.21 -2.58
C GLU A 35 -10.55 9.28 -3.19
N VAL A 36 -10.24 8.41 -4.16
CA VAL A 36 -8.99 8.48 -4.93
C VAL A 36 -8.86 9.83 -5.65
N GLY A 37 -9.90 10.25 -6.37
CA GLY A 37 -9.91 11.54 -7.07
C GLY A 37 -9.74 12.72 -6.12
N ASN A 38 -10.44 12.72 -4.98
CA ASN A 38 -10.33 13.76 -3.97
C ASN A 38 -8.92 13.83 -3.35
N ALA A 39 -8.31 12.68 -3.06
CA ALA A 39 -6.95 12.61 -2.54
C ALA A 39 -5.92 13.16 -3.54
N GLN A 40 -6.04 12.80 -4.82
CA GLN A 40 -5.17 13.33 -5.87
C GLN A 40 -5.35 14.83 -6.07
N ALA A 41 -6.59 15.33 -6.04
CA ALA A 41 -6.87 16.77 -6.11
C ALA A 41 -6.27 17.56 -4.93
N ALA A 42 -6.16 16.94 -3.76
CA ALA A 42 -5.50 17.50 -2.58
C ALA A 42 -3.95 17.38 -2.61
N GLY A 43 -3.37 16.87 -3.71
CA GLY A 43 -1.92 16.74 -3.89
C GLY A 43 -1.30 15.47 -3.32
N CYS A 44 -2.09 14.43 -3.02
CA CYS A 44 -1.55 13.14 -2.59
C CYS A 44 -1.08 12.33 -3.82
N ASP A 45 0.22 12.06 -3.93
CA ASP A 45 0.80 11.33 -5.07
C ASP A 45 0.41 9.84 -5.10
N ILE A 46 0.30 9.22 -3.92
CA ILE A 46 -0.02 7.80 -3.76
C ILE A 46 -1.31 7.66 -2.98
N CYS A 47 -2.27 6.89 -3.51
CA CYS A 47 -3.51 6.55 -2.83
C CYS A 47 -3.43 5.11 -2.33
N LYS A 48 -3.72 4.90 -1.04
CA LYS A 48 -3.74 3.57 -0.44
C LYS A 48 -5.12 2.93 -0.65
N VAL A 49 -5.20 1.82 -1.38
CA VAL A 49 -6.39 0.98 -1.40
C VAL A 49 -6.49 0.23 -0.07
N PHE A 50 -7.54 0.52 0.70
CA PHE A 50 -7.75 -0.07 2.02
C PHE A 50 -9.25 -0.14 2.38
N PRO A 51 -9.73 -1.24 2.99
CA PRO A 51 -9.04 -2.51 3.23
C PRO A 51 -8.93 -3.37 1.96
N GLY A 52 -7.70 -3.77 1.61
CA GLY A 52 -7.39 -4.41 0.34
C GLY A 52 -8.00 -5.81 0.16
N ASP A 53 -8.12 -6.61 1.20
CA ASP A 53 -8.79 -7.93 1.16
C ASP A 53 -10.28 -7.85 0.81
N VAL A 54 -10.94 -6.74 1.16
CA VAL A 54 -12.35 -6.50 0.80
C VAL A 54 -12.47 -5.98 -0.62
N LEU A 55 -11.62 -5.03 -1.01
CA LEU A 55 -11.70 -4.36 -2.32
C LEU A 55 -11.13 -5.22 -3.46
N GLY A 56 -10.10 -6.01 -3.15
CA GLY A 56 -9.49 -6.96 -4.06
C GLY A 56 -8.68 -6.33 -5.22
N PRO A 57 -7.91 -7.15 -5.96
CA PRO A 57 -7.16 -6.69 -7.14
C PRO A 57 -8.07 -6.11 -8.24
N SER A 58 -9.33 -6.56 -8.32
CA SER A 58 -10.31 -6.03 -9.26
C SER A 58 -10.59 -4.54 -9.06
N PHE A 59 -10.60 -4.04 -7.81
CA PHE A 59 -10.75 -2.62 -7.54
C PHE A 59 -9.56 -1.81 -8.07
N VAL A 60 -8.33 -2.28 -7.83
CA VAL A 60 -7.11 -1.63 -8.34
C VAL A 60 -7.17 -1.52 -9.87
N LYS A 61 -7.52 -2.61 -10.55
CA LYS A 61 -7.68 -2.63 -12.01
C LYS A 61 -8.74 -1.63 -12.48
N SER A 62 -9.88 -1.57 -11.79
CA SER A 62 -10.98 -0.66 -12.10
C SER A 62 -10.64 0.81 -11.88
N VAL A 63 -9.82 1.14 -10.87
CA VAL A 63 -9.30 2.51 -10.63
C VAL A 63 -8.31 2.90 -11.73
N LYS A 64 -7.40 2.00 -12.11
CA LYS A 64 -6.36 2.25 -13.10
C LYS A 64 -6.90 2.36 -14.53
N ALA A 65 -8.06 1.77 -14.83
CA ALA A 65 -8.65 1.83 -16.17
C ALA A 65 -8.97 3.27 -16.65
N PRO A 66 -9.70 4.11 -15.89
CA PRO A 66 -9.92 5.52 -16.23
C PRO A 66 -8.81 6.46 -15.76
N MET A 67 -7.99 6.05 -14.78
CA MET A 67 -6.93 6.88 -14.19
C MET A 67 -5.58 6.14 -14.20
N PRO A 68 -4.99 5.88 -15.39
CA PRO A 68 -3.77 5.09 -15.51
C PRO A 68 -2.55 5.72 -14.79
N TRP A 69 -2.58 7.03 -14.55
CA TRP A 69 -1.54 7.76 -13.82
C TRP A 69 -1.57 7.55 -12.30
N THR A 70 -2.69 7.09 -11.73
CA THR A 70 -2.83 6.93 -10.27
C THR A 70 -1.82 5.92 -9.74
N GLN A 71 -1.06 6.33 -8.72
CA GLN A 71 -0.17 5.45 -7.99
C GLN A 71 -0.93 4.82 -6.82
N VAL A 72 -0.90 3.49 -6.75
CA VAL A 72 -1.69 2.72 -5.80
C VAL A 72 -0.79 1.95 -4.85
N LEU A 73 -0.92 2.23 -3.55
CA LEU A 73 -0.43 1.36 -2.47
C LEU A 73 -1.57 0.43 -2.06
N VAL A 74 -1.39 -0.89 -2.03
CA VAL A 74 -2.41 -1.80 -1.46
C VAL A 74 -2.03 -2.17 -0.03
N THR A 75 -2.98 -2.17 0.91
CA THR A 75 -2.77 -2.71 2.26
C THR A 75 -4.03 -3.40 2.77
N GLY A 76 -3.86 -4.46 3.55
CA GLY A 76 -4.94 -5.38 3.92
C GLY A 76 -5.01 -6.52 2.91
N GLY A 77 -4.92 -7.76 3.37
CA GLY A 77 -4.91 -8.95 2.50
C GLY A 77 -3.62 -9.22 1.73
N VAL A 78 -2.59 -8.37 1.82
CA VAL A 78 -1.28 -8.61 1.17
C VAL A 78 -0.49 -9.63 1.99
N LYS A 79 -0.13 -10.75 1.37
CA LYS A 79 0.62 -11.86 1.97
C LYS A 79 1.99 -12.00 1.30
N PRO A 80 3.03 -12.50 2.01
CA PRO A 80 4.34 -12.82 1.44
C PRO A 80 4.30 -14.12 0.61
N GLU A 81 3.34 -14.23 -0.29
CA GLU A 81 3.09 -15.40 -1.15
C GLU A 81 3.12 -14.93 -2.61
N GLU A 82 3.76 -15.69 -3.49
CA GLU A 82 4.00 -15.29 -4.89
C GLU A 82 2.70 -14.96 -5.63
N GLU A 83 1.71 -15.84 -5.56
CA GLU A 83 0.42 -15.66 -6.23
C GLU A 83 -0.30 -14.40 -5.74
N ASN A 84 -0.27 -14.14 -4.43
CA ASN A 84 -0.88 -12.96 -3.84
C ASN A 84 -0.20 -11.66 -4.31
N ILE A 85 1.13 -11.60 -4.24
CA ILE A 85 1.91 -10.44 -4.65
C ILE A 85 1.72 -10.18 -6.16
N ARG A 86 1.89 -11.20 -7.00
CA ARG A 86 1.71 -11.07 -8.45
C ARG A 86 0.30 -10.62 -8.82
N ALA A 87 -0.73 -11.07 -8.12
CA ALA A 87 -2.10 -10.62 -8.37
C ALA A 87 -2.27 -9.10 -8.17
N TRP A 88 -1.64 -8.52 -7.14
CA TRP A 88 -1.68 -7.07 -6.89
C TRP A 88 -0.92 -6.27 -7.94
N PHE A 89 0.30 -6.67 -8.28
CA PHE A 89 1.10 -5.96 -9.29
C PHE A 89 0.49 -6.09 -10.69
N LYS A 90 -0.04 -7.25 -11.07
CA LYS A 90 -0.77 -7.45 -12.34
C LYS A 90 -2.03 -6.59 -12.44
N ALA A 91 -2.66 -6.27 -11.30
CA ALA A 91 -3.80 -5.36 -11.27
C ALA A 91 -3.40 -3.88 -11.42
N GLY A 92 -2.11 -3.56 -11.36
CA GLY A 92 -1.59 -2.20 -11.52
C GLY A 92 -1.24 -1.50 -10.20
N ALA A 93 -1.07 -2.24 -9.10
CA ALA A 93 -0.55 -1.67 -7.86
C ALA A 93 0.91 -1.19 -8.08
N SER A 94 1.21 0.01 -7.61
CA SER A 94 2.57 0.57 -7.65
C SER A 94 3.45 0.02 -6.53
N CYS A 95 2.83 -0.26 -5.38
CA CYS A 95 3.48 -0.88 -4.24
C CYS A 95 2.46 -1.60 -3.35
N VAL A 96 2.96 -2.44 -2.45
CA VAL A 96 2.14 -3.16 -1.48
C VAL A 96 2.69 -2.94 -0.07
N GLY A 97 1.77 -2.86 0.90
CA GLY A 97 2.07 -2.73 2.32
C GLY A 97 1.66 -4.00 3.06
N MET A 98 2.63 -4.61 3.75
CA MET A 98 2.40 -5.81 4.56
C MET A 98 2.58 -5.48 6.04
N GLY A 99 1.60 -5.86 6.85
CA GLY A 99 1.63 -5.74 8.31
C GLY A 99 1.94 -7.08 8.97
N SER A 100 0.96 -7.61 9.71
CA SER A 100 1.07 -8.85 10.47
C SER A 100 1.45 -10.09 9.65
N ASN A 101 1.19 -10.10 8.34
CA ASN A 101 1.59 -11.20 7.47
C ASN A 101 3.10 -11.26 7.23
N LEU A 102 3.79 -10.09 7.23
CA LEU A 102 5.24 -10.02 7.12
C LEU A 102 5.93 -10.04 8.48
N PHE A 103 5.22 -9.58 9.52
CA PHE A 103 5.70 -9.55 10.91
C PHE A 103 4.75 -10.33 11.83
N PRO A 104 4.78 -11.69 11.81
CA PRO A 104 3.93 -12.49 12.69
C PRO A 104 4.25 -12.24 14.17
N LYS A 105 3.20 -12.10 15.00
CA LYS A 105 3.33 -11.71 16.41
C LYS A 105 4.14 -12.72 17.23
N ASP A 106 3.95 -14.00 16.95
CA ASP A 106 4.65 -15.13 17.57
C ASP A 106 6.14 -15.15 17.20
N VAL A 107 6.49 -14.88 15.94
CA VAL A 107 7.88 -14.78 15.47
C VAL A 107 8.58 -13.59 16.13
N ILE A 108 7.92 -12.43 16.22
CA ILE A 108 8.43 -11.26 16.95
C ILE A 108 8.61 -11.59 18.44
N LYS A 109 7.61 -12.20 19.08
CA LYS A 109 7.65 -12.57 20.50
C LYS A 109 8.79 -13.53 20.80
N ALA A 110 9.08 -14.45 19.88
CA ALA A 110 10.20 -15.38 19.94
C ALA A 110 11.56 -14.73 19.59
N ARG A 111 11.59 -13.45 19.18
CA ARG A 111 12.77 -12.74 18.68
C ARG A 111 13.50 -13.49 17.55
N ASN A 112 12.74 -14.23 16.73
CA ASN A 112 13.31 -14.96 15.61
C ASN A 112 13.50 -14.03 14.41
N TRP A 113 14.53 -13.19 14.48
CA TRP A 113 14.84 -12.21 13.45
C TRP A 113 15.26 -12.86 12.14
N ALA A 114 15.87 -14.05 12.18
CA ALA A 114 16.24 -14.80 10.98
C ALA A 114 15.01 -15.17 10.13
N ALA A 115 13.90 -15.58 10.77
CA ALA A 115 12.66 -15.85 10.07
C ALA A 115 12.05 -14.58 9.42
N ILE A 116 12.08 -13.44 10.11
CA ILE A 116 11.61 -12.16 9.55
C ILE A 116 12.49 -11.72 8.38
N THR A 117 13.82 -11.83 8.53
CA THR A 117 14.77 -11.54 7.45
C THR A 117 14.48 -12.40 6.23
N LYS A 118 14.26 -13.71 6.41
CA LYS A 118 13.90 -14.60 5.31
C LYS A 118 12.59 -14.16 4.63
N LEU A 119 11.53 -13.89 5.39
CA LEU A 119 10.25 -13.41 4.84
C LEU A 119 10.42 -12.12 4.03
N CYS A 120 11.21 -11.16 4.53
CA CYS A 120 11.50 -9.92 3.81
C CYS A 120 12.28 -10.18 2.51
N CYS A 121 13.34 -11.01 2.56
CA CYS A 121 14.13 -11.34 1.38
C CYS A 121 13.29 -12.04 0.31
N ASP A 122 12.51 -13.06 0.70
CA ASP A 122 11.63 -13.80 -0.21
C ASP A 122 10.58 -12.87 -0.83
N SER A 123 9.93 -12.02 -0.02
CA SER A 123 8.93 -11.05 -0.51
C SER A 123 9.53 -10.04 -1.50
N LEU A 124 10.73 -9.53 -1.21
CA LEU A 124 11.44 -8.60 -2.10
C LEU A 124 11.83 -9.25 -3.43
N ALA A 125 12.29 -10.51 -3.40
CA ALA A 125 12.61 -11.27 -4.60
C ALA A 125 11.37 -11.45 -5.49
N ILE A 126 10.25 -11.88 -4.90
CA ILE A 126 8.97 -12.02 -5.61
C ILE A 126 8.54 -10.67 -6.22
N ILE A 127 8.65 -9.57 -5.46
CA ILE A 127 8.26 -8.24 -5.95
C ILE A 127 9.14 -7.81 -7.13
N ALA A 128 10.45 -8.12 -7.12
CA ALA A 128 11.33 -7.81 -8.23
C ALA A 128 10.85 -8.50 -9.52
N GLU A 129 10.56 -9.80 -9.44
CA GLU A 129 10.05 -10.59 -10.58
C GLU A 129 8.62 -10.24 -10.99
N ALA A 130 7.79 -9.72 -10.08
CA ALA A 130 6.41 -9.34 -10.37
C ALA A 130 6.29 -7.97 -11.05
N ARG A 131 7.37 -7.17 -11.06
CA ARG A 131 7.42 -5.82 -11.65
C ARG A 131 8.06 -5.80 -13.04
N GLU A 132 8.76 -6.86 -13.43
CA GLU A 132 9.22 -7.11 -14.80
C GLU A 132 8.03 -7.48 -15.72
#